data_AF-A0A2V6XBT3-F1
#
_entry.id   AF-A0A2V6XBT3-F1
#
_cell.length_a   1.000
_cell.length_b   1.000
_cell.length_c   1.000
_cell.angle_alpha   90.00
_cell.angle_beta   90.00
_cell.angle_gamma   90.00
#
_symmetry.space_group_name_H-M   'P 1'
#
loop_
_entity.id
_entity.type
_entity.pdbx_description
1 polymer ?
#
loop_
_entity_poly.entity_id
_entity_poly.type
_entity_poly.pdbx_seq_one_letter_code
_entity_poly.pdbx_strand_id
1 'polypeptide(L)'
;MSSSTPAPVDRRTLLGGFLLSMLATPLAVEAQPAGKVARIGYISNAPSTPLTESFWRAFVGGLREQGWTEHQNLVIERRYAELRERKRPARS
;
A
#
# COMPACT_ATOMS: atom_id res chain seq x y z
N MET A 1 -62.77 1.95 0.11
CA MET A 1 -61.44 1.34 -0.13
C MET A 1 -60.89 1.93 -1.42
N SER A 2 -59.98 2.90 -1.34
CA SER A 2 -59.30 3.46 -2.52
C SER A 2 -57.90 2.85 -2.60
N SER A 3 -57.67 2.00 -3.60
CA SER A 3 -56.34 1.49 -3.93
C SER A 3 -55.68 2.43 -4.94
N SER A 4 -54.63 3.13 -4.52
CA SER A 4 -53.77 3.91 -5.43
C SER A 4 -52.79 2.98 -6.14
N THR A 5 -52.91 2.89 -7.47
CA THR A 5 -51.96 2.17 -8.34
C THR A 5 -50.68 2.98 -8.48
N PRO A 6 -49.48 2.44 -8.19
CA PRO A 6 -48.23 3.16 -8.44
C PRO A 6 -47.97 3.25 -9.96
N ALA A 7 -47.66 4.45 -10.45
CA ALA A 7 -47.36 4.71 -11.85
C ALA A 7 -46.08 3.97 -12.31
N PRO A 8 -46.01 3.48 -13.57
CA PRO A 8 -44.86 2.76 -14.08
C PRO A 8 -43.64 3.69 -14.22
N VAL A 9 -42.50 3.28 -13.65
CA VAL A 9 -41.23 4.01 -13.75
C VAL A 9 -40.68 3.94 -15.18
N ASP A 10 -40.52 5.09 -15.83
CA ASP A 10 -39.93 5.18 -17.17
C ASP A 10 -38.43 4.85 -17.11
N ARG A 11 -37.96 4.01 -18.03
CA ARG A 11 -36.54 3.68 -18.21
C ARG A 11 -35.65 4.93 -18.31
N ARG A 12 -36.19 6.03 -18.83
CA ARG A 12 -35.49 7.33 -18.91
C ARG A 12 -35.30 7.97 -17.54
N THR A 13 -36.28 7.82 -16.65
CA THR A 13 -36.18 8.28 -15.26
C THR A 13 -35.15 7.45 -14.50
N LEU A 14 -35.10 6.14 -14.76
CA LEU A 14 -34.08 5.24 -14.19
C LEU A 14 -32.68 5.60 -14.69
N LEU A 15 -32.51 5.82 -16.00
CA LEU A 15 -31.21 6.21 -16.58
C LEU A 15 -30.76 7.60 -16.10
N GLY A 16 -31.69 8.56 -16.03
CA GLY A 16 -31.40 9.91 -15.52
C GLY A 16 -31.00 9.90 -14.05
N GLY A 17 -31.72 9.13 -13.21
CA GLY A 17 -31.38 8.97 -11.79
C GLY A 17 -30.03 8.26 -11.59
N PHE A 18 -29.73 7.24 -12.40
CA PHE A 18 -28.46 6.52 -12.34
C PHE A 18 -27.28 7.42 -12.73
N LEU A 19 -27.39 8.16 -13.83
CA LEU A 19 -26.36 9.11 -14.27
C LEU A 19 -26.15 10.22 -13.24
N LEU A 20 -27.22 10.77 -12.67
CA LEU A 20 -27.12 11.78 -11.61
C LEU A 20 -26.43 11.22 -10.36
N SER A 21 -26.66 9.95 -10.02
CA SER A 21 -25.97 9.28 -8.90
C SER A 21 -24.46 9.11 -9.15
N MET A 22 -24.05 8.81 -10.39
CA MET A 22 -22.62 8.74 -10.76
C MET A 22 -21.92 10.10 -10.79
N LEU A 23 -22.65 11.18 -11.10
CA LEU A 23 -22.08 12.54 -11.00
C LEU A 23 -22.09 13.06 -9.55
N ALA A 24 -22.99 12.55 -8.71
CA ALA A 24 -23.09 12.91 -7.29
C ALA A 24 -22.21 12.04 -6.38
N THR A 25 -21.63 10.93 -6.87
CA THR A 25 -20.54 10.28 -6.15
C THR A 25 -19.41 11.30 -6.08
N PRO A 26 -19.02 11.80 -4.89
CA PRO A 26 -17.72 12.43 -4.78
C PRO A 26 -16.75 11.40 -5.35
N LEU A 27 -15.91 11.81 -6.29
CA LEU A 27 -14.73 11.04 -6.65
C LEU A 27 -14.06 10.73 -5.31
N ALA A 28 -14.34 9.55 -4.76
CA ALA A 28 -13.57 8.95 -3.71
C ALA A 28 -12.27 8.59 -4.41
N VAL A 29 -11.47 9.63 -4.66
CA VAL A 29 -10.03 9.52 -4.61
C VAL A 29 -9.83 8.91 -3.23
N GLU A 30 -9.69 7.59 -3.20
CA GLU A 30 -9.08 6.87 -2.11
C GLU A 30 -7.63 7.33 -2.06
N ALA A 31 -7.41 8.61 -1.72
CA ALA A 31 -6.19 9.03 -1.10
C ALA A 31 -6.15 8.21 0.18
N GLN A 32 -5.36 7.12 0.12
CA GLN A 32 -4.91 6.34 1.27
C GLN A 32 -4.82 7.30 2.46
N PRO A 33 -5.55 7.03 3.56
CA PRO A 33 -5.80 8.03 4.60
C PRO A 33 -4.50 8.72 4.96
N ALA A 34 -4.46 10.04 4.80
CA ALA A 34 -3.29 10.92 4.89
C ALA A 34 -2.62 10.99 6.28
N GLY A 35 -2.77 9.95 7.11
CA GLY A 35 -2.17 9.81 8.43
C GLY A 35 -1.58 8.41 8.71
N LYS A 36 -1.58 7.47 7.75
CA LYS A 36 -0.97 6.16 7.99
C LYS A 36 0.51 6.18 7.60
N VAL A 37 1.39 6.15 8.60
CA VAL A 37 2.83 5.98 8.40
C VAL A 37 3.07 4.70 7.60
N ALA A 38 3.75 4.81 6.46
CA ALA A 38 4.11 3.65 5.64
C ALA A 38 5.14 2.78 6.39
N ARG A 39 5.08 1.45 6.23
CA ARG A 39 6.04 0.52 6.84
C ARG A 39 6.65 -0.36 5.77
N ILE A 40 7.98 -0.44 5.74
CA ILE A 40 8.74 -1.32 4.86
C ILE A 40 9.51 -2.33 5.73
N GLY A 41 9.31 -3.62 5.48
CA GLY A 41 10.15 -4.67 6.06
C GLY A 41 11.28 -5.02 5.08
N TYR A 42 12.53 -4.87 5.52
CA TYR A 42 13.71 -5.27 4.77
C TYR A 42 14.37 -6.46 5.45
N ILE A 43 14.43 -7.60 4.75
CA ILE A 43 15.11 -8.80 5.22
C ILE A 43 16.25 -9.12 4.27
N SER A 44 17.46 -9.28 4.80
CA SER A 44 18.63 -9.68 4.02
C SER A 44 19.43 -10.75 4.73
N ASN A 45 19.94 -11.71 3.96
CA ASN A 45 20.95 -12.68 4.39
C ASN A 45 22.36 -12.30 3.92
N ALA A 46 22.51 -11.16 3.23
CA ALA A 46 23.80 -10.71 2.75
C ALA A 46 24.64 -10.16 3.91
N PRO A 47 25.96 -10.45 3.94
CA PRO A 47 26.84 -9.89 4.94
C PRO A 47 26.92 -8.37 4.80
N SER A 48 27.05 -7.68 5.93
CA SER A 48 27.30 -6.23 5.97
C SER A 48 28.67 -5.93 5.36
N THR A 49 28.67 -5.52 4.09
CA THR A 49 29.85 -5.08 3.33
C THR A 49 29.69 -3.62 2.90
N PRO A 50 30.78 -2.92 2.52
CA PRO A 50 30.69 -1.57 1.99
C PRO A 50 29.75 -1.44 0.77
N LEU A 51 29.69 -2.48 -0.07
CA LEU A 51 28.83 -2.53 -1.24
C LEU A 51 27.34 -2.68 -0.86
N THR A 52 27.02 -3.59 0.06
CA THR A 52 25.62 -3.73 0.52
C THR A 52 25.13 -2.47 1.24
N GLU A 53 26.03 -1.76 1.91
CA GLU A 53 25.70 -0.50 2.58
C GLU A 53 25.53 0.65 1.58
N SER A 54 26.25 0.65 0.45
CA SER A 54 26.02 1.66 -0.60
C SER A 54 24.65 1.50 -1.26
N PHE A 55 24.21 0.26 -1.52
CA PHE A 55 22.86 -0.01 -2.01
C PHE A 55 21.79 0.42 -1.01
N TRP A 56 22.01 0.17 0.27
CA TRP A 56 21.11 0.63 1.33
C TRP A 56 20.96 2.16 1.33
N ARG A 57 22.07 2.89 1.24
CA ARG A 57 22.05 4.36 1.15
C ARG A 57 21.33 4.87 -0.09
N ALA A 58 21.54 4.24 -1.25
CA ALA A 58 20.86 4.60 -2.48
C ALA A 58 19.34 4.36 -2.39
N PHE A 59 18.93 3.24 -1.78
CA PHE A 59 17.51 2.94 -1.54
C PHE A 59 16.83 3.98 -0.65
N VAL A 60 17.42 4.30 0.51
CA VAL A 60 16.88 5.33 1.42
C VAL A 60 16.92 6.72 0.78
N GLY A 61 17.97 7.02 0.01
CA GLY A 61 18.09 8.27 -0.74
C GLY A 61 16.96 8.48 -1.75
N GLY A 62 16.69 7.46 -2.57
CA GLY A 62 15.62 7.52 -3.57
C GLY A 62 14.22 7.64 -2.95
N LEU A 63 14.01 7.05 -1.77
CA LEU A 63 12.76 7.23 -1.00
C LEU A 63 12.61 8.68 -0.55
N ARG A 64 13.69 9.28 -0.03
CA ARG A 64 13.69 10.69 0.41
C ARG A 64 13.41 11.66 -0.72
N GLU A 65 13.97 11.43 -1.90
CA GLU A 65 13.72 12.25 -3.10
C GLU A 65 12.25 12.22 -3.53
N GLN A 66 11.55 11.12 -3.24
CA GLN A 66 10.11 10.96 -3.48
C GLN A 66 9.24 11.47 -2.31
N GLY A 67 9.84 12.10 -1.30
CA GLY A 67 9.14 12.63 -0.13
C GLY A 67 8.89 11.62 0.99
N TRP A 68 9.42 10.40 0.90
CA TRP A 68 9.34 9.39 1.96
C TRP A 68 10.54 9.50 2.90
N THR A 69 10.29 9.91 4.14
CA THR A 69 11.32 10.12 5.16
C THR A 69 11.04 9.25 6.37
N GLU A 70 12.07 8.51 6.81
CA GLU A 70 12.02 7.72 8.03
C GLU A 70 11.62 8.60 9.24
N HIS A 71 10.76 8.06 10.11
CA HIS A 71 10.19 8.71 11.30
C HIS A 71 9.21 9.85 11.04
N GLN A 72 8.99 10.26 9.79
CA GLN A 72 7.98 11.27 9.44
C GLN A 72 6.73 10.63 8.83
N ASN A 73 6.92 9.88 7.75
CA ASN A 73 5.84 9.22 7.01
C ASN A 73 6.20 7.78 6.60
N LEU A 74 7.39 7.31 7.00
CA LEU A 74 7.90 5.98 6.72
C LEU A 74 8.60 5.37 7.95
N VAL A 75 8.47 4.07 8.13
CA VAL A 75 9.27 3.25 9.06
C VAL A 75 9.88 2.10 8.29
N ILE A 76 11.19 1.89 8.40
CA ILE A 76 11.88 0.77 7.76
C ILE A 76 12.41 -0.19 8.83
N GLU A 77 11.86 -1.41 8.87
CA GLU A 77 12.33 -2.47 9.75
C GLU A 77 13.40 -3.30 9.04
N ARG A 78 14.65 -3.16 9.46
CA ARG A 78 15.78 -3.94 8.92
C ARG A 78 16.01 -5.18 9.78
N ARG A 79 15.91 -6.38 9.18
CA ARG A 79 16.25 -7.66 9.83
C ARG A 79 17.29 -8.40 9.01
N TYR A 80 18.30 -8.92 9.68
CA TYR A 80 19.27 -9.80 9.06
C TYR A 80 18.98 -11.24 9.44
N ALA A 81 18.86 -12.11 8.46
CA ALA A 81 18.84 -13.54 8.72
C ALA A 81 20.27 -13.96 9.08
N GLU A 82 20.52 -14.35 10.34
CA GLU A 82 21.73 -15.08 10.67
C GLU A 82 21.74 -16.37 9.83
N LEU A 83 22.67 -16.45 8.88
CA LEU A 83 23.03 -17.71 8.24
C LEU A 83 23.64 -18.59 9.33
N ARG A 84 22.80 -19.37 10.02
CA ARG A 84 23.28 -20.51 10.79
C ARG A 84 23.88 -21.47 9.78
N GLU A 85 25.20 -21.43 9.62
CA GLU A 85 25.95 -22.52 9.04
C GLU A 85 25.59 -23.76 9.85
N ARG A 86 24.67 -24.59 9.33
CA ARG A 86 24.49 -25.93 9.85
C ARG A 86 25.80 -26.64 9.56
N LYS A 87 26.69 -26.66 10.55
CA LYS A 87 27.90 -27.47 10.56
C LYS A 87 27.43 -28.92 10.37
N ARG A 88 27.43 -29.39 9.13
CA ARG A 88 27.13 -30.79 8.82
C ARG A 88 28.26 -31.58 9.48
N PRO A 89 27.97 -32.53 10.39
CA PRO A 89 29.00 -33.38 10.92
C PRO A 89 29.64 -34.13 9.74
N ALA A 90 30.97 -34.16 9.71
CA ALA A 90 31.70 -34.99 8.78
C ALA A 90 31.25 -36.44 9.02
N ARG A 91 30.73 -37.07 7.97
CA ARG A 91 30.40 -38.48 7.98
C ARG A 91 31.75 -39.22 7.91
N SER A 92 32.19 -39.76 9.05
CA SER A 92 33.25 -40.77 9.13
C SER A 92 32.79 -42.07 8.49
#